data_AF-B8HCB6-F1
#
_entry.id   AF-B8HCB6-F1
#
_cell.length_a   1.000
_cell.length_b   1.000
_cell.length_c   1.000
_cell.angle_alpha   90.00
_cell.angle_beta   90.00
_cell.angle_gamma   90.00
#
_symmetry.space_group_name_H-M   'P 1'
#
loop_
_entity.id
_entity.type
_entity.pdbx_description
1 polymer ?
#
loop_
_entity_poly.entity_id
_entity_poly.type
_entity_poly.pdbx_seq_one_letter_code
_entity_poly.pdbx_strand_id
1 'polypeptide(L)'
;MFTQSMVIGKFYPPHAGHAHLIATAASQSEKVAVLVLGTRFESITVADRASWLAAEFEGTNIQVIAMPNDCPEDYHSDAIWKAQNELMRLALKSRGITAVDAVFSSEAYGARLAGYFGAEHVLVDQSRTTYPISGTICRDDPAAAWPYVLAPARQELATRIIVVGAESTGTTTLTRALMDHYRGRFPLIADVPEYGRDYTYEKFDALRAVKPDAELADMVWTARDFSVIGARQNQLENAAADTCPLVIADTDALATTLWERYYLGERSYGSYHAMDTLPRRDLYLVTDDEGVPFEDDGWREGEHRRAEMTEWFKETLAAEGHSWILVTGSHERRMKTATDVIDLVLAQRNGFASPPWATRTVLEGAPA
;
A
#
# COMPACT_ATOMS: atom_id res chain seq x y z
N MET A 1 -36.63 -3.50 -2.92
CA MET A 1 -35.46 -3.37 -2.04
C MET A 1 -35.46 -4.59 -1.14
N PHE A 2 -34.35 -5.32 -1.06
CA PHE A 2 -34.23 -6.51 -0.21
C PHE A 2 -33.93 -6.09 1.23
N THR A 3 -34.36 -6.86 2.24
CA THR A 3 -34.07 -6.52 3.65
C THR A 3 -32.63 -6.90 3.99
N GLN A 4 -32.21 -8.11 3.65
CA GLN A 4 -30.84 -8.57 3.84
C GLN A 4 -30.32 -9.26 2.58
N SER A 5 -29.23 -8.76 2.02
CA SER A 5 -28.55 -9.39 0.89
C SER A 5 -27.18 -9.93 1.27
N MET A 6 -26.66 -10.80 0.43
CA MET A 6 -25.36 -11.42 0.58
C MET A 6 -24.54 -11.32 -0.71
N VAL A 7 -23.26 -10.99 -0.56
CA VAL A 7 -22.22 -11.11 -1.58
C VAL A 7 -21.14 -12.03 -1.02
N ILE A 8 -20.60 -12.91 -1.87
CA ILE A 8 -19.48 -13.78 -1.49
C ILE A 8 -18.32 -13.55 -2.46
N GLY A 9 -17.11 -13.74 -1.96
CA GLY A 9 -15.94 -13.69 -2.82
C GLY A 9 -14.66 -14.02 -2.10
N LYS A 10 -13.67 -14.38 -2.90
CA LYS A 10 -12.30 -14.54 -2.41
C LYS A 10 -11.60 -13.19 -2.24
N PHE A 11 -11.94 -12.18 -3.06
CA PHE A 11 -11.41 -10.81 -2.98
C PHE A 11 -9.88 -10.74 -2.90
N TYR A 12 -9.19 -11.47 -3.77
CA TYR A 12 -7.74 -11.69 -3.66
C TYR A 12 -6.97 -11.13 -4.86
N PRO A 13 -6.54 -9.85 -4.85
CA PRO A 13 -6.98 -8.78 -3.95
C PRO A 13 -8.40 -8.24 -4.31
N PRO A 14 -9.03 -7.41 -3.45
CA PRO A 14 -10.25 -6.72 -3.83
C PRO A 14 -9.95 -5.66 -4.89
N HIS A 15 -10.89 -5.45 -5.80
CA HIS A 15 -10.72 -4.58 -6.98
C HIS A 15 -12.05 -3.95 -7.42
N ALA A 16 -12.01 -3.02 -8.38
CA ALA A 16 -13.15 -2.22 -8.82
C ALA A 16 -14.36 -3.07 -9.27
N GLY A 17 -14.13 -4.21 -9.94
CA GLY A 17 -15.22 -5.15 -10.25
C GLY A 17 -15.94 -5.73 -9.02
N HIS A 18 -15.19 -6.04 -7.95
CA HIS A 18 -15.79 -6.45 -6.67
C HIS A 18 -16.54 -5.29 -6.03
N ALA A 19 -15.97 -4.09 -6.06
CA ALA A 19 -16.62 -2.92 -5.49
C ALA A 19 -17.93 -2.58 -6.22
N HIS A 20 -17.95 -2.72 -7.54
CA HIS A 20 -19.17 -2.57 -8.34
C HIS A 20 -20.26 -3.58 -7.95
N LEU A 21 -19.90 -4.86 -7.78
CA LEU A 21 -20.82 -5.89 -7.32
C LEU A 21 -21.40 -5.55 -5.92
N ILE A 22 -20.54 -5.19 -4.99
CA ILE A 22 -20.93 -4.87 -3.60
C ILE A 22 -21.79 -3.60 -3.54
N ALA A 23 -21.41 -2.54 -4.26
CA ALA A 23 -22.19 -1.30 -4.34
C ALA A 23 -23.55 -1.51 -4.99
N THR A 24 -23.64 -2.38 -6.01
CA THR A 24 -24.92 -2.76 -6.63
C THR A 24 -25.83 -3.43 -5.61
N ALA A 25 -25.32 -4.37 -4.83
CA ALA A 25 -26.06 -4.99 -3.74
C ALA A 25 -26.50 -3.95 -2.68
N ALA A 26 -25.60 -3.06 -2.27
CA ALA A 26 -25.88 -2.02 -1.28
C ALA A 26 -27.00 -1.07 -1.70
N SER A 27 -27.05 -0.71 -2.98
CA SER A 27 -28.09 0.18 -3.53
C SER A 27 -29.49 -0.43 -3.59
N GLN A 28 -29.58 -1.76 -3.55
CA GLN A 28 -30.84 -2.51 -3.71
C GLN A 28 -31.32 -3.17 -2.42
N SER A 29 -30.62 -2.94 -1.31
CA SER A 29 -30.86 -3.65 -0.06
C SER A 29 -30.78 -2.72 1.15
N GLU A 30 -31.49 -3.05 2.23
CA GLU A 30 -31.38 -2.32 3.49
C GLU A 30 -30.04 -2.63 4.18
N LYS A 31 -29.61 -3.90 4.14
CA LYS A 31 -28.32 -4.38 4.67
C LYS A 31 -27.68 -5.38 3.73
N VAL A 32 -26.34 -5.38 3.66
CA VAL A 32 -25.56 -6.33 2.86
C VAL A 32 -24.51 -7.01 3.72
N ALA A 33 -24.45 -8.33 3.66
CA ALA A 33 -23.36 -9.12 4.22
C ALA A 33 -22.37 -9.47 3.11
N VAL A 34 -21.11 -9.06 3.25
CA VAL A 34 -20.03 -9.43 2.34
C VAL A 34 -19.16 -10.48 3.03
N LEU A 35 -19.31 -11.73 2.62
CA LEU A 35 -18.50 -12.83 3.13
C LEU A 35 -17.18 -12.89 2.34
N VAL A 36 -16.07 -12.69 3.04
CA VAL A 36 -14.71 -12.83 2.51
C VAL A 36 -14.23 -14.24 2.81
N LEU A 37 -14.21 -15.09 1.81
CA LEU A 37 -13.79 -16.48 1.92
C LEU A 37 -12.31 -16.60 1.52
N GLY A 38 -11.52 -17.33 2.29
CA GLY A 38 -10.16 -17.63 1.84
C GLY A 38 -9.48 -18.72 2.64
N THR A 39 -8.48 -19.31 2.00
CA THR A 39 -7.71 -20.42 2.53
C THR A 39 -6.45 -19.92 3.22
N ARG A 40 -5.88 -20.74 4.11
CA ARG A 40 -4.57 -20.46 4.72
C ARG A 40 -3.39 -20.50 3.73
N PHE A 41 -3.61 -20.94 2.49
CA PHE A 41 -2.58 -21.09 1.45
C PHE A 41 -2.38 -19.81 0.62
N GLU A 42 -3.17 -18.77 0.87
CA GLU A 42 -3.11 -17.49 0.16
C GLU A 42 -2.15 -16.50 0.83
N SER A 43 -1.31 -15.81 0.07
CA SER A 43 -0.32 -14.85 0.61
C SER A 43 -0.94 -13.61 1.29
N ILE A 44 -2.16 -13.24 0.90
CA ILE A 44 -2.94 -12.14 1.50
C ILE A 44 -4.00 -12.79 2.37
N THR A 45 -3.99 -12.49 3.65
CA THR A 45 -4.86 -13.19 4.59
C THR A 45 -6.32 -12.79 4.36
N VAL A 46 -7.24 -13.62 4.88
CA VAL A 46 -8.67 -13.29 4.88
C VAL A 46 -8.92 -12.02 5.72
N ALA A 47 -8.16 -11.85 6.80
CA ALA A 47 -8.28 -10.69 7.67
C ALA A 47 -7.89 -9.39 6.93
N ASP A 48 -6.78 -9.39 6.20
CA ASP A 48 -6.32 -8.21 5.45
C ASP A 48 -7.36 -7.81 4.41
N ARG A 49 -7.82 -8.76 3.58
CA ARG A 49 -8.85 -8.51 2.57
C ARG A 49 -10.15 -7.98 3.17
N ALA A 50 -10.59 -8.54 4.30
CA ALA A 50 -11.78 -8.08 4.99
C ALA A 50 -11.59 -6.67 5.56
N SER A 51 -10.41 -6.35 6.10
CA SER A 51 -10.10 -5.01 6.60
C SER A 51 -10.10 -3.97 5.48
N TRP A 52 -9.55 -4.30 4.31
CA TRP A 52 -9.53 -3.40 3.15
C TRP A 52 -10.93 -3.14 2.59
N LEU A 53 -11.76 -4.17 2.51
CA LEU A 53 -13.16 -4.02 2.12
C LEU A 53 -13.96 -3.22 3.17
N ALA A 54 -13.71 -3.44 4.46
CA ALA A 54 -14.39 -2.70 5.52
C ALA A 54 -14.03 -1.20 5.47
N ALA A 55 -12.76 -0.88 5.20
CA ALA A 55 -12.30 0.50 5.02
C ALA A 55 -12.90 1.16 3.76
N GLU A 56 -12.95 0.45 2.63
CA GLU A 56 -13.56 0.96 1.39
C GLU A 56 -15.04 1.32 1.59
N PHE A 57 -15.77 0.50 2.34
CA PHE A 57 -17.21 0.63 2.53
C PHE A 57 -17.59 1.21 3.90
N GLU A 58 -16.69 1.94 4.55
CA GLU A 58 -16.96 2.59 5.83
C GLU A 58 -18.16 3.55 5.72
N GLY A 59 -19.05 3.53 6.72
CA GLY A 59 -20.24 4.38 6.76
C GLY A 59 -21.40 3.94 5.86
N THR A 60 -21.29 2.79 5.19
CA THR A 60 -22.37 2.22 4.36
C THR A 60 -23.22 1.19 5.12
N ASN A 61 -24.22 0.60 4.45
CA ASN A 61 -25.04 -0.49 4.97
C ASN A 61 -24.42 -1.89 4.80
N ILE A 62 -23.10 -1.95 4.59
CA ILE A 62 -22.34 -3.18 4.33
C ILE A 62 -21.68 -3.67 5.62
N GLN A 63 -21.87 -4.96 5.92
CA GLN A 63 -21.14 -5.69 6.96
C GLN A 63 -20.19 -6.70 6.31
N VAL A 64 -18.89 -6.46 6.44
CA VAL A 64 -17.85 -7.38 5.95
C VAL A 64 -17.57 -8.47 7.00
N ILE A 65 -17.55 -9.72 6.57
CA ILE A 65 -17.40 -10.90 7.42
C ILE A 65 -16.25 -11.75 6.89
N ALA A 66 -15.12 -11.74 7.60
CA ALA A 66 -14.01 -12.65 7.36
C ALA A 66 -14.40 -14.09 7.69
N MET A 67 -14.18 -15.02 6.77
CA MET A 67 -14.48 -16.44 6.94
C MET A 67 -13.33 -17.31 6.40
N PRO A 68 -12.41 -17.76 7.27
CA PRO A 68 -11.44 -18.78 6.90
C PRO A 68 -12.14 -20.04 6.39
N ASN A 69 -11.72 -20.53 5.22
CA ASN A 69 -12.32 -21.68 4.57
C ASN A 69 -11.26 -22.45 3.79
N ASP A 70 -10.76 -23.54 4.39
CA ASP A 70 -9.80 -24.46 3.74
C ASP A 70 -10.50 -25.59 2.95
N CYS A 71 -11.85 -25.58 2.89
CA CYS A 71 -12.59 -26.54 2.07
C CYS A 71 -12.25 -26.33 0.59
N PRO A 72 -11.87 -27.38 -0.16
CA PRO A 72 -11.58 -27.26 -1.58
C PRO A 72 -12.74 -26.65 -2.37
N GLU A 73 -12.41 -25.94 -3.45
CA GLU A 73 -13.38 -25.49 -4.44
C GLU A 73 -13.67 -26.64 -5.40
N ASP A 74 -14.89 -27.16 -5.37
CA ASP A 74 -15.38 -28.17 -6.31
C ASP A 74 -16.87 -27.97 -6.57
N TYR A 75 -17.19 -27.36 -7.71
CA TYR A 75 -18.56 -27.05 -8.11
C TYR A 75 -19.37 -28.29 -8.51
N HIS A 76 -18.72 -29.44 -8.72
CA HIS A 76 -19.36 -30.70 -9.12
C HIS A 76 -19.66 -31.60 -7.92
N SER A 77 -19.08 -31.33 -6.75
CA SER A 77 -19.31 -32.09 -5.53
C SER A 77 -20.41 -31.49 -4.66
N ASP A 78 -21.55 -32.17 -4.58
CA ASP A 78 -22.67 -31.78 -3.70
C ASP A 78 -22.28 -31.76 -2.21
N ALA A 79 -21.35 -32.63 -1.80
CA ALA A 79 -20.86 -32.68 -0.43
C ALA A 79 -20.02 -31.44 -0.08
N ILE A 80 -19.14 -31.02 -1.00
CA ILE A 80 -18.33 -29.79 -0.85
C ILE A 80 -19.25 -28.57 -0.88
N TRP A 81 -20.18 -28.51 -1.83
CA TRP A 81 -21.17 -27.44 -1.92
C TRP A 81 -21.96 -27.27 -0.62
N LYS A 82 -22.47 -28.39 -0.07
CA LYS A 82 -23.18 -28.38 1.21
C LYS A 82 -22.28 -27.87 2.35
N ALA A 83 -21.05 -28.37 2.45
CA ALA A 83 -20.12 -27.96 3.49
C ALA A 83 -19.83 -26.45 3.44
N GLN A 84 -19.55 -25.90 2.26
CA GLN A 84 -19.30 -24.47 2.08
C GLN A 84 -20.52 -23.63 2.46
N ASN A 85 -21.72 -24.04 2.06
CA ASN A 85 -22.94 -23.30 2.39
C ASN A 85 -23.28 -23.33 3.89
N GLU A 86 -23.04 -24.45 4.56
CA GLU A 86 -23.19 -24.56 6.02
C GLU A 86 -22.22 -23.61 6.75
N LEU A 87 -20.98 -23.51 6.29
CA LEU A 87 -20.00 -22.55 6.83
C LEU A 87 -20.46 -21.10 6.64
N MET A 88 -20.91 -20.74 5.43
CA MET A 88 -21.45 -19.40 5.16
C MET A 88 -22.65 -19.07 6.04
N ARG A 89 -23.58 -20.02 6.22
CA ARG A 89 -24.73 -19.86 7.12
C ARG A 89 -24.31 -19.62 8.57
N LEU A 90 -23.30 -20.34 9.06
CA LEU A 90 -22.76 -20.15 10.41
C LEU A 90 -22.06 -18.79 10.57
N ALA A 91 -21.29 -18.36 9.57
CA ALA A 91 -20.65 -17.05 9.58
C ALA A 91 -21.68 -15.91 9.64
N LEU A 92 -22.74 -15.97 8.84
CA LEU A 92 -23.87 -15.04 8.90
C LEU A 92 -24.54 -15.05 10.29
N LYS A 93 -24.87 -16.25 10.79
CA LYS A 93 -25.52 -16.41 12.10
C LYS A 93 -24.68 -15.83 13.25
N SER A 94 -23.35 -15.95 13.18
CA SER A 94 -22.44 -15.37 14.18
C SER A 94 -22.51 -13.84 14.27
N ARG A 95 -23.03 -13.19 13.22
CA ARG A 95 -23.27 -11.74 13.15
C ARG A 95 -24.74 -11.36 13.35
N GLY A 96 -25.57 -12.31 13.77
CA GLY A 96 -27.00 -12.11 13.99
C GLY A 96 -27.84 -12.13 12.71
N ILE A 97 -27.26 -12.53 11.58
CA ILE A 97 -27.98 -12.63 10.31
C ILE A 97 -28.59 -14.03 10.19
N THR A 98 -29.91 -14.11 10.21
CA THR A 98 -30.66 -15.37 10.22
C THR A 98 -31.42 -15.65 8.92
N ALA A 99 -31.56 -14.66 8.04
CA ALA A 99 -32.20 -14.78 6.73
C ALA A 99 -31.44 -13.93 5.70
N VAL A 100 -31.49 -14.37 4.44
CA VAL A 100 -30.95 -13.67 3.27
C VAL A 100 -32.03 -13.71 2.20
N ASP A 101 -32.42 -12.55 1.68
CA ASP A 101 -33.50 -12.43 0.69
C ASP A 101 -32.94 -12.42 -0.74
N ALA A 102 -31.69 -11.96 -0.91
CA ALA A 102 -31.03 -11.96 -2.20
C ALA A 102 -29.53 -12.25 -2.10
N VAL A 103 -29.03 -13.00 -3.09
CA VAL A 103 -27.61 -13.23 -3.32
C VAL A 103 -27.21 -12.51 -4.59
N PHE A 104 -26.23 -11.62 -4.47
CA PHE A 104 -25.65 -10.91 -5.61
C PHE A 104 -24.36 -11.61 -6.01
N SER A 105 -24.23 -11.97 -7.28
CA SER A 105 -22.98 -12.50 -7.82
C SER A 105 -22.81 -12.16 -9.30
N SER A 106 -21.58 -12.27 -9.76
CA SER A 106 -21.23 -12.17 -11.18
C SER A 106 -20.87 -13.54 -11.77
N GLU A 107 -21.25 -14.63 -11.07
CA GLU A 107 -20.82 -16.00 -11.35
C GLU A 107 -22.02 -16.89 -11.69
N ALA A 108 -21.83 -17.85 -12.60
CA ALA A 108 -22.90 -18.76 -13.03
C ALA A 108 -23.45 -19.62 -11.89
N TYR A 109 -22.64 -19.92 -10.87
CA TYR A 109 -23.08 -20.68 -9.69
C TYR A 109 -24.06 -19.91 -8.79
N GLY A 110 -24.25 -18.60 -9.01
CA GLY A 110 -25.03 -17.74 -8.14
C GLY A 110 -26.47 -18.20 -7.92
N ALA A 111 -27.13 -18.71 -8.96
CA ALA A 111 -28.49 -19.24 -8.86
C ALA A 111 -28.59 -20.45 -7.91
N ARG A 112 -27.59 -21.35 -7.99
CA ARG A 112 -27.51 -22.52 -7.10
C ARG A 112 -27.25 -22.10 -5.65
N LEU A 113 -26.44 -21.07 -5.45
CA LEU A 113 -26.11 -20.54 -4.12
C LEU A 113 -27.35 -19.89 -3.50
N ALA A 114 -28.04 -19.03 -4.25
CA ALA A 114 -29.26 -18.37 -3.80
C ALA A 114 -30.33 -19.40 -3.40
N GLY A 115 -30.50 -20.47 -4.18
CA GLY A 115 -31.42 -21.56 -3.87
C GLY A 115 -31.17 -22.24 -2.52
N TYR A 116 -29.90 -22.37 -2.07
CA TYR A 116 -29.59 -22.92 -0.75
C TYR A 116 -30.07 -22.01 0.39
N PHE A 117 -29.99 -20.69 0.19
CA PHE A 117 -30.43 -19.71 1.18
C PHE A 117 -31.94 -19.38 1.07
N GLY A 118 -32.65 -19.96 0.11
CA GLY A 118 -34.03 -19.59 -0.19
C GLY A 118 -34.17 -18.15 -0.70
N ALA A 119 -33.11 -17.63 -1.31
CA ALA A 119 -32.96 -16.24 -1.72
C ALA A 119 -33.16 -16.07 -3.24
N GLU A 120 -33.45 -14.86 -3.67
CA GLU A 120 -33.38 -14.47 -5.08
C GLU A 120 -31.92 -14.35 -5.54
N HIS A 121 -31.60 -14.79 -6.77
CA HIS A 121 -30.30 -14.52 -7.36
C HIS A 121 -30.36 -13.26 -8.22
N VAL A 122 -29.49 -12.31 -7.92
CA VAL A 122 -29.29 -11.11 -8.74
C VAL A 122 -27.93 -11.22 -9.42
N LEU A 123 -27.95 -11.44 -10.74
CA LEU A 123 -26.76 -11.51 -11.57
C LEU A 123 -26.28 -10.09 -11.91
N VAL A 124 -25.01 -9.79 -11.65
CA VAL A 124 -24.40 -8.48 -11.91
C VAL A 124 -23.20 -8.64 -12.83
N ASP A 125 -23.24 -8.02 -14.01
CA ASP A 125 -22.12 -7.90 -14.96
C ASP A 125 -21.28 -9.20 -15.12
N GLN A 126 -21.95 -10.31 -15.48
CA GLN A 126 -21.28 -11.60 -15.64
C GLN A 126 -20.12 -11.53 -16.63
N SER A 127 -20.31 -10.80 -17.73
CA SER A 127 -19.32 -10.62 -18.80
C SER A 127 -18.18 -9.66 -18.45
N ARG A 128 -18.18 -9.02 -17.27
CA ARG A 128 -17.14 -8.07 -16.81
C ARG A 128 -16.92 -6.91 -17.78
N THR A 129 -18.02 -6.40 -18.34
CA THR A 129 -17.99 -5.29 -19.31
C THR A 129 -17.75 -3.94 -18.65
N THR A 130 -18.23 -3.74 -17.42
CA THR A 130 -18.07 -2.48 -16.69
C THR A 130 -16.65 -2.33 -16.16
N TYR A 131 -16.10 -3.41 -15.63
CA TYR A 131 -14.74 -3.49 -15.10
C TYR A 131 -14.08 -4.77 -15.60
N PRO A 132 -13.28 -4.71 -16.69
CA PRO A 132 -12.64 -5.88 -17.29
C PRO A 132 -11.41 -6.34 -16.49
N ILE A 133 -11.63 -6.68 -15.22
CA ILE A 133 -10.60 -7.07 -14.26
C ILE A 133 -11.02 -8.33 -13.50
N SER A 134 -10.05 -9.13 -13.09
CA SER A 134 -10.24 -10.26 -12.19
C SER A 134 -9.11 -10.31 -11.16
N GLY A 135 -9.34 -11.02 -10.05
CA GLY A 135 -8.27 -11.26 -9.08
C GLY A 135 -7.06 -11.99 -9.70
N THR A 136 -7.26 -12.79 -10.75
CA THR A 136 -6.16 -13.42 -11.49
C THR A 136 -5.31 -12.37 -12.19
N ILE A 137 -5.92 -11.47 -12.96
CA ILE A 137 -5.22 -10.38 -13.66
C ILE A 137 -4.46 -9.50 -12.66
N CYS A 138 -5.08 -9.16 -11.52
CA CYS A 138 -4.43 -8.40 -10.46
C CYS A 138 -3.14 -9.04 -9.93
N ARG A 139 -3.06 -10.36 -9.90
CA ARG A 139 -1.91 -11.09 -9.35
C ARG A 139 -0.86 -11.43 -10.40
N ASP A 140 -1.26 -11.60 -11.65
CA ASP A 140 -0.34 -11.89 -12.74
C ASP A 140 0.39 -10.62 -13.21
N ASP A 141 -0.30 -9.48 -13.26
CA ASP A 141 0.30 -8.17 -13.59
C ASP A 141 -0.23 -7.07 -12.64
N PRO A 142 0.37 -6.95 -11.44
CA PRO A 142 0.00 -5.91 -10.48
C PRO A 142 0.17 -4.49 -11.03
N ALA A 143 1.14 -4.24 -11.92
CA ALA A 143 1.40 -2.91 -12.46
C ALA A 143 0.28 -2.44 -13.38
N ALA A 144 -0.16 -3.30 -14.31
CA ALA A 144 -1.27 -2.99 -15.20
C ALA A 144 -2.62 -2.93 -14.46
N ALA A 145 -2.81 -3.81 -13.46
CA ALA A 145 -4.04 -3.91 -12.71
C ALA A 145 -4.19 -2.85 -11.60
N TRP A 146 -3.11 -2.15 -11.23
CA TRP A 146 -3.07 -1.25 -10.06
C TRP A 146 -4.21 -0.24 -10.00
N PRO A 147 -4.60 0.43 -11.10
CA PRO A 147 -5.71 1.40 -11.08
C PRO A 147 -7.07 0.80 -10.70
N TYR A 148 -7.22 -0.52 -10.81
CA TYR A 148 -8.43 -1.25 -10.43
C TYR A 148 -8.37 -1.83 -9.02
N VAL A 149 -7.19 -1.94 -8.38
CA VAL A 149 -7.09 -2.43 -7.00
C VAL A 149 -7.63 -1.36 -6.05
N LEU A 150 -8.40 -1.76 -5.04
CA LEU A 150 -9.00 -0.78 -4.11
C LEU A 150 -7.93 -0.02 -3.31
N ALA A 151 -8.21 1.24 -2.98
CA ALA A 151 -7.24 2.11 -2.32
C ALA A 151 -6.67 1.52 -1.01
N PRO A 152 -7.47 0.97 -0.09
CA PRO A 152 -6.93 0.37 1.13
C PRO A 152 -5.98 -0.81 0.85
N ALA A 153 -6.26 -1.59 -0.20
CA ALA A 153 -5.40 -2.69 -0.61
C ALA A 153 -4.10 -2.20 -1.28
N ARG A 154 -4.16 -1.15 -2.11
CA ARG A 154 -2.96 -0.53 -2.71
C ARG A 154 -1.98 -0.06 -1.63
N GLN A 155 -2.49 0.57 -0.58
CA GLN A 155 -1.66 1.06 0.52
C GLN A 155 -0.87 -0.07 1.21
N GLU A 156 -1.43 -1.25 1.40
CA GLU A 156 -0.73 -2.37 2.06
C GLU A 156 0.08 -3.26 1.09
N LEU A 157 -0.31 -3.28 -0.19
CA LEU A 157 0.35 -4.10 -1.21
C LEU A 157 1.53 -3.40 -1.89
N ALA A 158 1.57 -2.06 -1.92
CA ALA A 158 2.68 -1.33 -2.51
C ALA A 158 4.01 -1.74 -1.87
N THR A 159 5.03 -1.94 -2.71
CA THR A 159 6.40 -2.16 -2.28
C THR A 159 7.06 -0.82 -2.09
N ARG A 160 7.54 -0.53 -0.88
CA ARG A 160 8.10 0.78 -0.54
C ARG A 160 9.60 0.68 -0.27
N ILE A 161 10.37 1.39 -1.09
CA ILE A 161 11.82 1.53 -1.00
C ILE A 161 12.13 2.96 -0.58
N ILE A 162 12.75 3.14 0.59
CA ILE A 162 13.07 4.48 1.10
C ILE A 162 14.56 4.69 1.02
N VAL A 163 15.00 5.78 0.39
CA VAL A 163 16.41 6.17 0.35
C VAL A 163 16.63 7.22 1.43
N VAL A 164 17.56 6.96 2.33
CA VAL A 164 17.91 7.87 3.43
C VAL A 164 19.41 8.07 3.50
N GLY A 165 19.84 9.22 4.00
CA GLY A 165 21.25 9.50 4.20
C GLY A 165 21.45 10.90 4.75
N ALA A 166 22.68 11.16 5.20
CA ALA A 166 23.07 12.51 5.59
C ALA A 166 23.07 13.46 4.40
N GLU A 167 23.21 14.76 4.67
CA GLU A 167 23.36 15.75 3.61
C GLU A 167 24.52 15.43 2.67
N SER A 168 24.33 15.68 1.37
CA SER A 168 25.34 15.46 0.33
C SER A 168 25.99 14.07 0.36
N THR A 169 25.18 13.02 0.60
CA THR A 169 25.56 11.60 0.46
C THR A 169 25.01 10.95 -0.82
N GLY A 170 24.37 11.74 -1.70
CA GLY A 170 23.84 11.27 -2.98
C GLY A 170 22.45 10.62 -2.92
N THR A 171 21.69 10.81 -1.84
CA THR A 171 20.31 10.31 -1.66
C THR A 171 19.41 10.67 -2.85
N THR A 172 19.22 11.96 -3.12
CA THR A 172 18.39 12.45 -4.23
C THR A 172 18.87 11.93 -5.59
N THR A 173 20.18 11.88 -5.81
CA THR A 173 20.78 11.39 -7.06
C THR A 173 20.49 9.90 -7.26
N LEU A 174 20.62 9.10 -6.21
CA LEU A 174 20.31 7.67 -6.25
C LEU A 174 18.81 7.44 -6.44
N THR A 175 17.95 8.14 -5.71
CA THR A 175 16.49 8.04 -5.84
C THR A 175 16.04 8.31 -7.26
N ARG A 176 16.50 9.41 -7.88
CA ARG A 176 16.16 9.75 -9.27
C ARG A 176 16.64 8.70 -10.27
N ALA A 177 17.87 8.21 -10.10
CA ALA A 177 18.42 7.17 -10.98
C ALA A 177 17.65 5.84 -10.86
N LEU A 178 17.21 5.47 -9.66
CA LEU A 178 16.35 4.30 -9.44
C LEU A 178 14.96 4.49 -10.06
N MET A 179 14.35 5.66 -9.89
CA MET A 179 13.08 6.01 -10.51
C MET A 179 13.16 5.88 -12.04
N ASP A 180 14.21 6.43 -12.65
CA ASP A 180 14.45 6.33 -14.09
C ASP A 180 14.66 4.88 -14.55
N HIS A 181 15.41 4.09 -13.77
CA HIS A 181 15.63 2.66 -14.04
C HIS A 181 14.33 1.87 -14.04
N TYR A 182 13.45 2.10 -13.05
CA TYR A 182 12.21 1.33 -12.89
C TYR A 182 11.03 1.84 -13.72
N ARG A 183 11.10 3.04 -14.29
CA ARG A 183 10.00 3.63 -15.10
C ARG A 183 9.58 2.76 -16.28
N GLY A 184 10.50 1.97 -16.86
CA GLY A 184 10.18 1.04 -17.94
C GLY A 184 9.25 -0.10 -17.52
N ARG A 185 9.39 -0.61 -16.29
CA ARG A 185 8.54 -1.65 -15.70
C ARG A 185 7.31 -1.09 -14.99
N PHE A 186 7.43 0.12 -14.46
CA PHE A 186 6.38 0.82 -13.72
C PHE A 186 6.18 2.23 -14.31
N PRO A 187 5.46 2.38 -15.43
CA PRO A 187 5.31 3.67 -16.11
C PRO A 187 4.61 4.75 -15.30
N LEU A 188 3.84 4.35 -14.28
CA LEU A 188 3.08 5.24 -13.39
C LEU A 188 3.81 5.54 -12.08
N ILE A 189 5.09 5.14 -11.95
CA ILE A 189 5.89 5.45 -10.76
C ILE A 189 6.00 6.98 -10.57
N ALA A 190 5.63 7.47 -9.38
CA ALA A 190 5.53 8.89 -9.07
C ALA A 190 6.72 9.35 -8.23
N ASP A 191 7.20 10.58 -8.49
CA ASP A 191 8.27 11.19 -7.70
C ASP A 191 7.82 11.47 -6.26
N VAL A 192 8.63 11.04 -5.30
CA VAL A 192 8.47 11.37 -3.87
C VAL A 192 9.77 12.05 -3.41
N PRO A 193 9.90 13.37 -3.63
CA PRO A 193 11.10 14.11 -3.24
C PRO A 193 11.19 14.31 -1.72
N GLU A 194 12.36 14.73 -1.27
CA GLU A 194 12.58 15.19 0.10
C GLU A 194 11.80 16.49 0.36
N TYR A 195 10.64 16.41 1.01
CA TYR A 195 9.83 17.60 1.28
C TYR A 195 10.50 18.56 2.28
N GLY A 196 11.38 18.08 3.15
CA GLY A 196 12.16 18.93 4.06
C GLY A 196 12.97 20.00 3.33
N ARG A 197 13.44 19.70 2.12
CA ARG A 197 14.14 20.65 1.24
C ARG A 197 13.20 21.75 0.73
N ASP A 198 12.07 21.35 0.17
CA ASP A 198 11.07 22.31 -0.34
C ASP A 198 10.57 23.23 0.78
N TYR A 199 10.26 22.64 1.94
CA TYR A 199 9.83 23.40 3.12
C TYR A 199 10.89 24.39 3.61
N THR A 200 12.18 24.04 3.52
CA THR A 200 13.29 24.94 3.85
C THR A 200 13.26 26.19 2.96
N TYR A 201 13.05 26.02 1.66
CA TYR A 201 12.94 27.13 0.71
C TYR A 201 11.72 28.00 1.00
N GLU A 202 10.55 27.38 1.21
CA GLU A 202 9.32 28.10 1.55
C GLU A 202 9.46 28.91 2.84
N LYS A 203 10.08 28.33 3.88
CA LYS A 203 10.30 28.97 5.17
C LYS A 203 11.27 30.15 5.05
N PHE A 204 12.34 30.00 4.26
CA PHE A 204 13.30 31.08 4.02
C PHE A 204 12.69 32.23 3.21
N ASP A 205 11.91 31.93 2.17
CA ASP A 205 11.19 32.94 1.39
C ASP A 205 10.19 33.71 2.27
N ALA A 206 9.47 33.01 3.15
CA ALA A 206 8.57 33.63 4.13
C ALA A 206 9.32 34.53 5.12
N LEU A 207 10.52 34.13 5.57
CA LEU A 207 11.37 34.97 6.42
C LEU A 207 11.82 36.23 5.67
N ARG A 208 12.29 36.09 4.43
CA ARG A 208 12.73 37.23 3.61
C ARG A 208 11.62 38.20 3.24
N ALA A 209 10.38 37.73 3.16
CA ALA A 209 9.22 38.61 2.98
C ALA A 209 9.02 39.57 4.17
N VAL A 210 9.46 39.19 5.38
CA VAL A 210 9.36 40.01 6.60
C VAL A 210 10.68 40.74 6.92
N LYS A 211 11.82 40.09 6.66
CA LYS A 211 13.19 40.59 6.87
C LYS A 211 14.00 40.41 5.57
N PRO A 212 13.98 41.37 4.63
CA PRO A 212 14.58 41.20 3.29
C PRO A 212 16.07 40.88 3.26
N ASP A 213 16.79 41.28 4.31
CA ASP A 213 18.22 41.06 4.56
C ASP A 213 18.50 39.79 5.39
N ALA A 214 17.50 38.93 5.63
CA ALA A 214 17.69 37.69 6.36
C ALA A 214 18.65 36.73 5.63
N GLU A 215 19.54 36.13 6.41
CA GLU A 215 20.44 35.06 5.99
C GLU A 215 19.94 33.69 6.49
N LEU A 216 20.47 32.58 5.98
CA LEU A 216 20.05 31.24 6.41
C LEU A 216 20.19 31.02 7.91
N ALA A 217 21.25 31.60 8.51
CA ALA A 217 21.48 31.56 9.95
C ALA A 217 20.40 32.27 10.79
N ASP A 218 19.57 33.12 10.18
CA ASP A 218 18.41 33.74 10.84
C ASP A 218 17.19 32.80 10.90
N MET A 219 17.21 31.68 10.17
CA MET A 219 16.10 30.73 10.15
C MET A 219 16.05 29.92 11.45
N VAL A 220 14.90 29.97 12.13
CA VAL A 220 14.68 29.21 13.36
C VAL A 220 13.73 28.06 13.10
N TRP A 221 14.23 26.84 13.32
CA TRP A 221 13.44 25.62 13.30
C TRP A 221 12.62 25.45 14.57
N THR A 222 11.42 24.89 14.44
CA THR A 222 10.49 24.62 15.53
C THR A 222 9.92 23.21 15.40
N ALA A 223 9.44 22.63 16.50
CA ALA A 223 8.80 21.31 16.47
C ALA A 223 7.61 21.26 15.48
N ARG A 224 6.90 22.38 15.31
CA ARG A 224 5.78 22.48 14.36
C ARG A 224 6.26 22.31 12.91
N ASP A 225 7.44 22.81 12.57
CA ASP A 225 7.99 22.66 11.21
C ASP A 225 8.18 21.17 10.88
N PHE A 226 8.81 20.41 11.79
CA PHE A 226 9.01 18.96 11.60
C PHE A 226 7.70 18.17 11.58
N SER A 227 6.69 18.62 12.32
CA SER A 227 5.33 18.05 12.25
C SER A 227 4.73 18.19 10.85
N VAL A 228 4.84 19.39 10.25
CA VAL A 228 4.35 19.66 8.90
C VAL A 228 5.14 18.87 7.86
N ILE A 229 6.48 18.83 8.00
CA ILE A 229 7.36 18.11 7.09
C ILE A 229 7.02 16.62 7.09
N GLY A 230 6.97 15.98 8.26
CA GLY A 230 6.70 14.55 8.38
C GLY A 230 5.30 14.18 7.87
N ALA A 231 4.28 14.96 8.20
CA ALA A 231 2.92 14.73 7.72
C ALA A 231 2.83 14.83 6.19
N ARG A 232 3.52 15.81 5.59
CA ARG A 232 3.53 15.98 4.14
C ARG A 232 4.33 14.90 3.43
N GLN A 233 5.46 14.47 4.00
CA GLN A 233 6.25 13.37 3.45
C GLN A 233 5.41 12.08 3.37
N ASN A 234 4.68 11.74 4.44
CA ASN A 234 3.76 10.58 4.44
C ASN A 234 2.65 10.72 3.38
N GLN A 235 2.11 11.92 3.17
CA GLN A 235 1.10 12.15 2.12
C GLN A 235 1.65 11.88 0.72
N LEU A 236 2.88 12.31 0.44
CA LEU A 236 3.53 12.08 -0.85
C LEU A 236 3.81 10.58 -1.06
N GLU A 237 4.34 9.89 -0.03
CA GLU A 237 4.59 8.45 -0.05
C GLU A 237 3.29 7.64 -0.30
N ASN A 238 2.21 7.98 0.39
CA ASN A 238 0.92 7.30 0.23
C ASN A 238 0.24 7.61 -1.11
N ALA A 239 0.35 8.85 -1.60
CA ALA A 239 -0.14 9.21 -2.93
C ALA A 239 0.59 8.44 -4.04
N ALA A 240 1.90 8.25 -3.91
CA ALA A 240 2.66 7.41 -4.83
C ALA A 240 2.18 5.95 -4.79
N ALA A 241 1.92 5.39 -3.60
CA ALA A 241 1.38 4.03 -3.44
C ALA A 241 -0.01 3.85 -4.08
N ASP A 242 -0.85 4.89 -4.11
CA ASP A 242 -2.12 4.83 -4.83
C ASP A 242 -1.94 4.73 -6.35
N THR A 243 -0.86 5.32 -6.88
CA THR A 243 -0.62 5.36 -8.33
C THR A 243 0.16 4.17 -8.88
N CYS A 244 1.04 3.58 -8.07
CA CYS A 244 1.99 2.58 -8.52
C CYS A 244 2.24 1.50 -7.45
N PRO A 245 2.41 0.21 -7.83
CA PRO A 245 2.79 -0.86 -6.89
C PRO A 245 4.21 -0.73 -6.34
N LEU A 246 5.04 0.15 -6.90
CA LEU A 246 6.39 0.46 -6.42
C LEU A 246 6.45 1.95 -6.05
N VAL A 247 6.92 2.23 -4.84
CA VAL A 247 7.25 3.56 -4.36
C VAL A 247 8.75 3.60 -4.06
N ILE A 248 9.44 4.60 -4.61
CA ILE A 248 10.82 4.92 -4.24
C ILE A 248 10.83 6.36 -3.75
N ALA A 249 11.13 6.55 -2.48
CA ALA A 249 11.06 7.86 -1.82
C ALA A 249 12.44 8.39 -1.43
N ASP A 250 12.68 9.67 -1.71
CA ASP A 250 13.79 10.44 -1.18
C ASP A 250 13.41 10.90 0.22
N THR A 251 13.88 10.16 1.23
CA THR A 251 13.54 10.29 2.65
C THR A 251 12.09 9.93 3.01
N ASP A 252 11.85 9.80 4.32
CA ASP A 252 10.54 9.54 4.92
C ASP A 252 10.35 10.34 6.23
N ALA A 253 9.21 10.12 6.91
CA ALA A 253 8.96 10.75 8.20
C ALA A 253 9.94 10.26 9.31
N LEU A 254 10.54 9.06 9.19
CA LEU A 254 11.60 8.63 10.11
C LEU A 254 12.86 9.48 9.93
N ALA A 255 13.29 9.74 8.70
CA ALA A 255 14.38 10.68 8.44
C ALA A 255 14.11 12.07 9.03
N THR A 256 12.86 12.53 8.96
CA THR A 256 12.44 13.80 9.55
C THR A 256 12.64 13.84 11.06
N THR A 257 12.46 12.72 11.77
CA THR A 257 12.64 12.69 13.24
C THR A 257 14.11 12.79 13.63
N LEU A 258 15.01 12.23 12.81
CA LEU A 258 16.46 12.36 13.02
C LEU A 258 16.94 13.78 12.75
N TRP A 259 16.41 14.44 11.72
CA TRP A 259 16.67 15.86 11.47
C TRP A 259 16.10 16.75 12.57
N GLU A 260 14.90 16.44 13.08
CA GLU A 260 14.33 17.14 14.24
C GLU A 260 15.26 17.05 15.46
N ARG A 261 15.74 15.84 15.77
CA ARG A 261 16.71 15.62 16.84
C ARG A 261 17.99 16.43 16.62
N TYR A 262 18.46 16.52 15.38
CA TYR A 262 19.65 17.30 15.04
C TYR A 262 19.45 18.79 15.35
N TYR A 263 18.36 19.39 14.89
CA TYR A 263 18.13 20.84 15.01
C TYR A 263 17.62 21.26 16.40
N LEU A 264 16.78 20.45 17.05
CA LEU A 264 16.06 20.82 18.27
C LEU A 264 16.48 20.02 19.52
N GLY A 265 17.29 18.98 19.34
CA GLY A 265 17.75 18.08 20.40
C GLY A 265 16.74 16.98 20.76
N GLU A 266 17.16 16.06 21.64
CA GLU A 266 16.45 14.82 22.00
C GLU A 266 15.10 15.01 22.72
N ARG A 267 14.73 16.25 23.05
CA ARG A 267 13.48 16.56 23.77
C ARG A 267 12.37 17.08 22.87
N SER A 268 12.60 17.12 21.56
CA SER A 268 11.60 17.54 20.58
C SER A 268 10.83 16.33 20.03
N TYR A 269 9.51 16.47 19.91
CA TYR A 269 8.57 15.40 19.51
C TYR A 269 7.54 15.89 18.49
N GLY A 270 7.87 16.92 17.71
CA GLY A 270 6.97 17.54 16.74
C GLY A 270 6.58 16.61 15.60
N SER A 271 7.51 15.78 15.14
CA SER A 271 7.29 14.75 14.11
C SER A 271 6.62 13.48 14.64
N TYR A 272 6.38 13.36 15.96
CA TYR A 272 5.87 12.13 16.59
C TYR A 272 4.58 11.60 15.93
N HIS A 273 3.61 12.46 15.65
CA HIS A 273 2.35 12.05 15.02
C HIS A 273 2.51 11.56 13.58
N ALA A 274 3.57 11.98 12.87
CA ALA A 274 3.87 11.43 11.56
C ALA A 274 4.37 9.97 11.67
N MET A 275 4.89 9.55 12.83
CA MET A 275 5.33 8.18 13.06
C MET A 275 4.18 7.21 13.39
N ASP A 276 3.09 7.69 13.98
CA ASP A 276 1.93 6.85 14.37
C ASP A 276 1.20 6.21 13.17
N THR A 277 1.47 6.69 11.95
CA THR A 277 0.77 6.31 10.72
C THR A 277 1.70 5.80 9.63
N LEU A 278 2.92 5.37 9.99
CA LEU A 278 3.88 4.93 8.99
C LEU A 278 3.38 3.68 8.26
N PRO A 279 3.27 3.72 6.92
CA PRO A 279 2.98 2.52 6.16
C PRO A 279 4.14 1.55 6.28
N ARG A 280 3.87 0.27 6.05
CA ARG A 280 4.91 -0.75 5.98
C ARG A 280 5.91 -0.41 4.88
N ARG A 281 7.21 -0.46 5.22
CA ARG A 281 8.33 -0.29 4.29
C ARG A 281 9.09 -1.58 4.13
N ASP A 282 9.46 -1.90 2.90
CA ASP A 282 10.09 -3.16 2.58
C ASP A 282 11.61 -3.09 2.66
N LEU A 283 12.19 -1.93 2.34
CA LEU A 283 13.63 -1.74 2.34
C LEU A 283 14.02 -0.27 2.50
N TYR A 284 14.99 -0.02 3.37
CA TYR A 284 15.73 1.24 3.42
C TYR A 284 17.09 1.09 2.72
N LEU A 285 17.42 2.06 1.86
CA LEU A 285 18.74 2.23 1.27
C LEU A 285 19.44 3.37 2.00
N VAL A 286 20.44 3.05 2.82
CA VAL A 286 21.24 4.05 3.53
C VAL A 286 22.41 4.46 2.67
N THR A 287 22.45 5.72 2.21
CA THR A 287 23.60 6.28 1.48
C THR A 287 24.67 6.79 2.45
N ASP A 288 25.93 6.52 2.12
CA ASP A 288 27.08 7.05 2.85
C ASP A 288 27.84 8.11 2.05
N ASP A 289 28.83 8.73 2.69
CA ASP A 289 29.70 9.74 2.11
C ASP A 289 30.96 9.18 1.43
N GLU A 290 31.24 7.87 1.56
CA GLU A 290 32.44 7.26 0.97
C GLU A 290 32.40 7.34 -0.57
N GLY A 291 33.36 8.08 -1.14
CA GLY A 291 33.46 8.30 -2.58
C GLY A 291 32.48 9.32 -3.15
N VAL A 292 31.79 10.10 -2.29
CA VAL A 292 30.88 11.18 -2.69
C VAL A 292 31.42 12.53 -2.23
N PRO A 293 31.82 13.42 -3.17
CA PRO A 293 32.22 14.78 -2.83
C PRO A 293 31.11 15.50 -2.06
N PHE A 294 31.50 16.33 -1.11
CA PHE A 294 30.55 17.24 -0.49
C PHE A 294 30.20 18.35 -1.49
N GLU A 295 28.95 18.35 -1.93
CA GLU A 295 28.40 19.41 -2.76
C GLU A 295 27.56 20.34 -1.88
N ASP A 296 28.02 21.58 -1.73
CA ASP A 296 27.27 22.65 -1.09
C ASP A 296 26.44 23.39 -2.14
N ASP A 297 25.12 23.21 -2.09
CA ASP A 297 24.15 23.91 -2.94
C ASP A 297 23.76 25.29 -2.37
N GLY A 298 24.50 25.77 -1.36
CA GLY A 298 24.26 27.02 -0.64
C GLY A 298 23.36 26.86 0.57
N TRP A 299 22.91 25.63 0.89
CA TRP A 299 21.97 25.32 1.97
C TRP A 299 22.51 24.27 2.96
N ARG A 300 23.79 23.88 2.86
CA ARG A 300 24.38 22.81 3.68
C ARG A 300 25.09 23.36 4.92
N GLU A 301 25.02 22.62 6.03
CA GLU A 301 25.52 23.12 7.33
C GLU A 301 26.78 22.39 7.85
N GLY A 302 27.13 21.18 7.39
CA GLY A 302 28.33 20.52 7.90
C GLY A 302 28.74 19.18 7.26
N GLU A 303 29.71 19.25 6.32
CA GLU A 303 30.44 18.10 5.77
C GLU A 303 30.96 17.11 6.84
N HIS A 304 31.40 17.65 7.97
CA HIS A 304 32.03 16.89 9.07
C HIS A 304 31.07 15.98 9.85
N ARG A 305 29.75 16.09 9.67
CA ARG A 305 28.75 15.30 10.41
C ARG A 305 28.05 14.23 9.57
N ARG A 306 28.43 14.07 8.29
CA ARG A 306 27.85 13.04 7.40
C ARG A 306 28.00 11.63 7.98
N ALA A 307 29.19 11.30 8.49
CA ALA A 307 29.45 10.01 9.11
C ALA A 307 28.60 9.77 10.37
N GLU A 308 28.46 10.78 11.24
CA GLU A 308 27.65 10.68 12.46
C GLU A 308 26.16 10.46 12.15
N MET A 309 25.60 11.27 11.22
CA MET A 309 24.21 11.12 10.79
C MET A 309 23.96 9.77 10.12
N THR A 310 24.93 9.26 9.35
CA THR A 310 24.83 7.92 8.75
C THR A 310 24.74 6.84 9.82
N GLU A 311 25.52 6.93 10.90
CA GLU A 311 25.39 6.01 12.04
C GLU A 311 24.03 6.14 12.74
N TRP A 312 23.50 7.37 12.93
CA TRP A 312 22.16 7.54 13.50
C TRP A 312 21.08 6.84 12.69
N PHE A 313 21.12 6.93 11.36
CA PHE A 313 20.18 6.18 10.50
C PHE A 313 20.29 4.68 10.73
N LYS A 314 21.51 4.13 10.71
CA LYS A 314 21.74 2.69 10.92
C LYS A 314 21.25 2.21 12.28
N GLU A 315 21.56 2.95 13.34
CA GLU A 315 21.17 2.63 14.71
C GLU A 315 19.65 2.67 14.88
N THR A 316 18.99 3.73 14.40
CA THR A 316 17.52 3.86 14.49
C THR A 316 16.82 2.78 13.68
N LEU A 317 17.23 2.54 12.43
CA LEU A 317 16.63 1.49 11.60
C LEU A 317 16.79 0.11 12.22
N ALA A 318 17.96 -0.20 12.79
CA ALA A 318 18.19 -1.46 13.49
C ALA A 318 17.35 -1.60 14.78
N ALA A 319 17.23 -0.52 15.56
CA ALA A 319 16.46 -0.51 16.80
C ALA A 319 14.95 -0.69 16.56
N GLU A 320 14.43 -0.10 15.48
CA GLU A 320 13.01 -0.22 15.09
C GLU A 320 12.69 -1.48 14.27
N GLY A 321 13.69 -2.29 13.92
CA GLY A 321 13.51 -3.54 13.20
C GLY A 321 13.26 -3.39 11.69
N HIS A 322 13.62 -2.24 11.11
CA HIS A 322 13.52 -2.00 9.67
C HIS A 322 14.61 -2.76 8.91
N SER A 323 14.26 -3.30 7.75
CA SER A 323 15.24 -3.90 6.84
C SER A 323 15.98 -2.81 6.08
N TRP A 324 17.30 -2.80 6.15
CA TRP A 324 18.14 -1.81 5.49
C TRP A 324 19.42 -2.39 4.92
N ILE A 325 19.96 -1.73 3.89
CA ILE A 325 21.31 -2.00 3.37
C ILE A 325 22.08 -0.68 3.24
N LEU A 326 23.41 -0.77 3.38
CA LEU A 326 24.31 0.34 3.07
C LEU A 326 24.65 0.34 1.58
N VAL A 327 24.51 1.48 0.92
CA VAL A 327 24.93 1.67 -0.48
C VAL A 327 26.10 2.64 -0.54
N THR A 328 27.28 2.12 -0.88
CA THR A 328 28.57 2.81 -0.78
C THR A 328 29.39 2.82 -2.08
N GLY A 329 30.33 3.77 -2.18
CA GLY A 329 31.26 3.91 -3.29
C GLY A 329 30.67 4.66 -4.50
N SER A 330 31.15 4.35 -5.71
CA SER A 330 30.71 5.01 -6.94
C SER A 330 29.21 4.87 -7.20
N HIS A 331 28.61 5.85 -7.89
CA HIS A 331 27.20 5.82 -8.30
C HIS A 331 26.78 4.51 -8.98
N GLU A 332 27.60 3.99 -9.92
CA GLU A 332 27.34 2.72 -10.61
C GLU A 332 27.23 1.53 -9.65
N ARG A 333 28.16 1.42 -8.69
CA ARG A 333 28.14 0.38 -7.65
C ARG A 333 26.93 0.49 -6.74
N ARG A 334 26.54 1.71 -6.35
CA ARG A 334 25.33 1.97 -5.54
C ARG A 334 24.07 1.55 -6.29
N MET A 335 23.95 1.97 -7.56
CA MET A 335 22.85 1.57 -8.45
C MET A 335 22.75 0.06 -8.60
N LYS A 336 23.89 -0.62 -8.84
CA LYS A 336 23.89 -2.08 -8.96
C LYS A 336 23.45 -2.76 -7.66
N THR A 337 24.01 -2.36 -6.52
CA THR A 337 23.65 -2.93 -5.21
C THR A 337 22.17 -2.71 -4.91
N ALA A 338 21.65 -1.50 -5.15
CA ALA A 338 20.26 -1.16 -4.90
C ALA A 338 19.31 -1.98 -5.79
N THR A 339 19.55 -2.02 -7.10
CA THR A 339 18.70 -2.76 -8.06
C THR A 339 18.71 -4.27 -7.82
N ASP A 340 19.87 -4.87 -7.55
CA ASP A 340 19.98 -6.30 -7.21
C ASP A 340 19.07 -6.68 -6.02
N VAL A 341 18.96 -5.81 -5.01
CA VAL A 341 18.14 -6.08 -3.81
C VAL A 341 16.67 -5.71 -4.03
N ILE A 342 16.37 -4.57 -4.64
CA ILE A 342 14.99 -4.15 -4.95
C ILE A 342 14.30 -5.20 -5.81
N ASP A 343 14.99 -5.78 -6.80
CA ASP A 343 14.40 -6.81 -7.67
C ASP A 343 14.01 -8.07 -6.89
N LEU A 344 14.80 -8.47 -5.89
CA LEU A 344 14.47 -9.59 -5.00
C LEU A 344 13.25 -9.28 -4.12
N VAL A 345 13.20 -8.06 -3.56
CA VAL A 345 12.05 -7.60 -2.78
C VAL A 345 10.78 -7.60 -3.64
N LEU A 346 10.85 -7.06 -4.86
CA LEU A 346 9.76 -7.06 -5.82
C LEU A 346 9.32 -8.48 -6.21
N ALA A 347 10.25 -9.41 -6.41
CA ALA A 347 9.93 -10.80 -6.72
C ALA A 347 9.18 -11.48 -5.57
N GLN A 348 9.62 -11.26 -4.33
CA GLN A 348 8.96 -11.79 -3.14
C GLN A 348 7.57 -11.18 -2.94
N ARG A 349 7.42 -9.85 -3.10
CA ARG A 349 6.16 -9.14 -2.88
C ARG A 349 5.10 -9.44 -3.92
N ASN A 350 5.51 -9.72 -5.17
CA ASN A 350 4.60 -10.11 -6.24
C ASN A 350 4.35 -11.63 -6.29
N GLY A 351 4.94 -12.40 -5.38
CA GLY A 351 4.74 -13.86 -5.26
C GLY A 351 3.43 -14.22 -4.56
N PHE A 352 2.31 -14.17 -5.29
CA PHE A 352 1.00 -14.56 -4.75
C PHE A 352 0.77 -16.08 -4.79
N ALA A 353 0.69 -16.70 -3.61
CA ALA A 353 0.37 -18.12 -3.46
C ALA A 353 -1.13 -18.36 -3.60
N SER A 354 -1.49 -19.53 -4.14
CA SER A 354 -2.86 -20.02 -4.20
C SER A 354 -2.89 -21.51 -3.91
N PRO A 355 -3.98 -22.03 -3.35
CA PRO A 355 -4.10 -23.46 -3.10
C PRO A 355 -4.09 -24.26 -4.41
N PRO A 356 -3.70 -25.56 -4.39
CA PRO A 356 -3.63 -26.39 -5.60
C PRO A 356 -4.94 -26.56 -6.36
N TRP A 357 -6.09 -26.34 -5.71
CA TRP A 357 -7.42 -26.42 -6.29
C TRP A 357 -7.98 -25.07 -6.76
N ALA A 358 -7.21 -23.98 -6.66
CA ALA A 358 -7.68 -22.66 -7.05
C ALA A 358 -8.05 -22.63 -8.53
N THR A 359 -9.28 -22.23 -8.85
CA THR A 359 -9.69 -21.98 -10.23
C THR A 359 -9.23 -20.57 -10.65
N ARG A 360 -8.60 -20.45 -11.82
CA ARG A 360 -8.20 -19.15 -12.38
C ARG A 360 -9.36 -18.56 -13.17
N THR A 361 -9.78 -17.35 -12.81
CA THR A 361 -10.72 -16.58 -13.63
C THR A 361 -10.02 -16.03 -14.87
N VAL A 362 -10.43 -16.49 -16.05
CA VAL A 362 -9.96 -16.00 -17.35
C VAL A 362 -11.08 -15.19 -18.00
N LEU A 363 -10.77 -13.97 -18.43
CA LEU A 363 -11.70 -13.13 -19.17
C LEU A 363 -11.53 -13.38 -20.67
N GLU A 364 -12.64 -13.51 -21.41
CA GLU A 364 -12.59 -13.66 -22.87
C GLU A 364 -11.92 -12.43 -23.51
N GLY A 365 -10.85 -12.65 -24.27
CA GLY A 365 -10.13 -11.58 -24.98
C GLY A 365 -9.02 -10.86 -24.19
N ALA A 366 -8.76 -11.23 -22.94
CA ALA A 366 -7.57 -10.73 -22.22
C ALA A 366 -6.29 -11.38 -22.79
N PRO A 367 -5.18 -10.62 -22.98
CA PRO A 367 -3.90 -11.21 -23.37
C PRO A 367 -3.46 -12.24 -22.31
N ALA A 368 -3.02 -13.39 -22.78
CA ALA A 368 -2.62 -14.54 -21.96
C ALA A 368 -1.28 -14.34 -21.26
#